data_AF-A0A8C4KUS4-F1
#
_entry.id   AF-A0A8C4KUS4-F1
#
_cell.length_a   1.000
_cell.length_b   1.000
_cell.length_c   1.000
_cell.angle_alpha   90.00
_cell.angle_beta   90.00
_cell.angle_gamma   90.00
#
_symmetry.space_group_name_H-M   'P 1'
#
loop_
_entity.id
_entity.type
_entity.pdbx_description
1 polymer ?
#
loop_
_entity_poly.entity_id
_entity_poly.type
_entity_poly.pdbx_seq_one_letter_code
_entity_poly.pdbx_strand_id
1 'polypeptide(L)'
;MTAWILLPVSLSAFSITGLWTVYAMAVMNRHVCPVENWSYNESCFPDPAEQGGPKTCCTLDDVPLISKCGTYPPESCLFSLIGNLGAFMVALICLLRYGQLLEQSRHSWVNTTTLITGCTNAAGLLVVGNFQVDHAKSLHYVGTGVAFAAGLLFVCLHCALSYHGATAPQDLAMAYLRIVLATIAFVTLILSGVFFIHESSQLQHGAALCEWVFVIDILIFYGTFSYEFGAVSSETLVAALQPAPGRACKSSGNSSTSTHLNCAPESIAMI
;
A
#
# COMPACT_ATOMS: atom_id res chain seq x y z
N MET A 1 10.93 -11.57 22.13
CA MET A 1 10.31 -10.70 21.11
C MET A 1 10.95 -11.03 19.78
N THR A 2 10.14 -11.35 18.77
CA THR A 2 10.62 -11.72 17.44
C THR A 2 11.07 -10.46 16.69
N ALA A 3 12.13 -10.56 15.88
CA ALA A 3 12.64 -9.43 15.10
C ALA A 3 11.60 -8.90 14.07
N TRP A 4 10.56 -9.69 13.80
CA TRP A 4 9.49 -9.36 12.85
C TRP A 4 8.65 -8.14 13.24
N ILE A 5 8.60 -7.74 14.52
CA ILE A 5 7.95 -6.49 14.95
C ILE A 5 8.58 -5.28 14.27
N LEU A 6 9.88 -5.33 13.99
CA LEU A 6 10.60 -4.22 13.36
C LEU A 6 10.22 -4.03 11.90
N LEU A 7 9.72 -5.06 11.21
CA LEU A 7 9.45 -4.99 9.78
C LEU A 7 8.34 -3.96 9.44
N PRO A 8 7.13 -4.02 10.04
CA PRO A 8 6.09 -3.02 9.77
C PRO A 8 6.44 -1.62 10.28
N VAL A 9 7.15 -1.53 11.42
CA VAL A 9 7.63 -0.26 11.98
C VAL A 9 8.64 0.39 11.05
N SER A 10 9.59 -0.40 10.54
CA SER A 10 10.61 0.07 9.60
C SER A 10 9.98 0.54 8.29
N LEU A 11 9.05 -0.23 7.71
CA LEU A 11 8.34 0.17 6.50
C LEU A 11 7.71 1.56 6.68
N SER A 12 6.97 1.74 7.78
CA SER A 12 6.28 3.00 8.07
C SER A 12 7.27 4.16 8.27
N ALA A 13 8.26 3.97 9.16
CA ALA A 13 9.19 5.04 9.53
C ALA A 13 10.10 5.45 8.37
N PHE A 14 10.69 4.48 7.66
CA PHE A 14 11.58 4.77 6.53
C PHE A 14 10.83 5.38 5.35
N SER A 15 9.65 4.86 5.00
CA SER A 15 8.88 5.41 3.88
C SER A 15 8.34 6.80 4.19
N ILE A 16 7.74 7.04 5.36
CA ILE A 16 7.24 8.39 5.71
C ILE A 16 8.39 9.40 5.73
N THR A 17 9.49 9.09 6.42
CA THR A 17 10.66 9.98 6.49
C THR A 17 11.26 10.22 5.11
N GLY A 18 11.37 9.17 4.31
CA GLY A 18 11.88 9.22 2.95
C GLY A 18 11.02 10.11 2.04
N LEU A 19 9.68 9.98 2.09
CA LEU A 19 8.77 10.79 1.29
C LEU A 19 8.86 12.28 1.65
N TRP A 20 8.90 12.60 2.95
CA TRP A 20 9.12 13.99 3.39
C TRP A 20 10.48 14.53 2.95
N THR A 21 11.51 13.69 2.91
CA THR A 21 12.84 14.06 2.43
C THR A 21 12.81 14.35 0.92
N VAL A 22 12.16 13.48 0.14
CA VAL A 22 11.91 13.69 -1.30
C VAL A 22 11.19 15.01 -1.55
N TYR A 23 10.11 15.28 -0.81
CA TYR A 23 9.38 16.55 -0.89
C TYR A 23 10.26 17.76 -0.54
N ALA A 24 11.00 17.70 0.58
CA ALA A 24 11.86 18.80 0.98
C ALA A 24 12.93 19.11 -0.08
N MET A 25 13.54 18.07 -0.67
CA MET A 25 14.47 18.24 -1.79
C MET A 25 13.78 18.87 -3.00
N ALA A 26 12.60 18.37 -3.38
CA ALA A 26 11.86 18.89 -4.54
C ALA A 26 11.47 20.37 -4.37
N VAL A 27 11.09 20.79 -3.15
CA VAL A 27 10.81 22.21 -2.85
C VAL A 27 12.09 23.05 -2.93
N MET A 28 13.18 22.57 -2.32
CA MET A 28 14.47 23.29 -2.31
C MET A 28 15.11 23.40 -3.69
N ASN A 29 14.89 22.40 -4.55
CA ASN A 29 15.31 22.37 -5.94
C ASN A 29 14.31 23.04 -6.89
N ARG A 30 13.23 23.64 -6.36
CA ARG A 30 12.22 24.36 -7.16
C ARG A 30 11.52 23.46 -8.17
N HIS A 31 11.43 22.16 -7.93
CA HIS A 31 10.70 21.21 -8.79
C HIS A 31 9.20 21.16 -8.50
N VAL A 32 8.81 21.49 -7.26
CA VAL A 32 7.42 21.61 -6.83
C VAL A 32 7.25 22.83 -5.94
N CYS A 33 6.01 23.26 -5.73
CA CYS A 33 5.69 24.33 -4.81
C CYS A 33 5.45 23.85 -3.39
N PRO A 34 5.66 24.72 -2.38
CA PRO A 34 5.30 24.39 -1.00
C PRO A 34 3.83 23.99 -0.88
N VAL A 35 3.55 23.02 -0.02
CA VAL A 35 2.18 22.58 0.33
C VAL A 35 1.32 23.71 0.87
N GLU A 36 1.90 24.74 1.46
CA GLU A 36 1.18 25.94 1.91
C GLU A 36 0.82 26.92 0.78
N ASN A 37 1.32 26.72 -0.44
CA ASN A 37 1.01 27.56 -1.58
C ASN A 37 -0.32 27.15 -2.25
N TRP A 38 -1.32 28.03 -2.13
CA TRP A 38 -2.63 27.88 -2.78
C TRP A 38 -2.86 28.83 -3.96
N SER A 39 -1.85 29.63 -4.32
CA SER A 39 -1.89 30.54 -5.46
C SER A 39 -1.15 29.95 -6.66
N TYR A 40 -1.89 29.72 -7.75
CA TYR A 40 -1.37 29.17 -8.99
C TYR A 40 -1.66 30.12 -10.15
N ASN A 41 -0.63 30.44 -10.92
CA ASN A 41 -0.68 31.32 -12.08
C ASN A 41 -0.71 30.51 -13.39
N GLU A 42 -1.27 31.08 -14.45
CA GLU A 42 -1.24 30.45 -15.78
C GLU A 42 0.19 30.34 -16.35
N SER A 43 1.04 31.32 -16.02
CA SER A 43 2.44 31.31 -16.40
C SER A 43 3.29 31.99 -15.33
N CYS A 44 4.53 31.53 -15.20
CA CYS A 44 5.54 32.15 -14.36
C CYS A 44 6.71 32.59 -15.25
N PHE A 45 7.20 33.81 -15.02
CA PHE A 45 8.45 34.23 -15.63
C PHE A 45 9.60 33.41 -15.01
N PRO A 46 10.67 33.11 -15.78
CA PRO A 46 11.82 32.44 -15.22
C PRO A 46 12.34 33.27 -14.06
N ASP A 47 12.35 32.70 -12.86
CA ASP A 47 12.94 33.36 -11.71
C ASP A 47 14.41 33.66 -12.06
N PRO A 48 14.90 34.90 -11.83
CA PRO A 48 16.32 35.17 -11.93
C PRO A 48 17.05 34.18 -11.04
N ALA A 49 18.22 33.73 -11.49
CA ALA A 49 19.00 32.61 -10.95
C ALA A 49 19.38 32.77 -9.46
N GLU A 50 18.41 32.67 -8.56
CA GLU A 50 18.62 32.65 -7.13
C GLU A 50 18.85 31.20 -6.71
N GLN A 51 20.08 30.98 -6.23
CA GLN A 51 20.51 29.71 -5.66
C GLN A 51 19.87 29.53 -4.28
N GLY A 52 18.98 28.54 -4.20
CA GLY A 52 18.41 28.04 -2.95
C GLY A 52 17.16 28.80 -2.48
N GLY A 53 16.09 28.05 -2.21
CA GLY A 53 14.84 28.55 -1.65
C GLY A 53 13.61 28.07 -2.43
N PRO A 54 12.41 28.05 -1.81
CA PRO A 54 11.18 27.68 -2.49
C PRO A 54 10.83 28.63 -3.64
N LYS A 55 10.13 28.12 -4.67
CA LYS A 55 9.54 28.96 -5.73
C LYS A 55 8.53 29.95 -5.11
N THR A 56 8.53 31.19 -5.63
CA THR A 56 7.57 32.23 -5.28
C THR A 56 6.40 32.32 -6.27
N CYS A 57 6.58 31.81 -7.50
CA CYS A 57 5.55 31.67 -8.51
C CYS A 57 5.38 30.20 -8.90
N CYS A 58 4.13 29.74 -8.94
CA CYS A 58 3.75 28.35 -9.19
C CYS A 58 2.73 28.26 -10.32
N THR A 59 2.91 27.29 -11.21
CA THR A 59 1.87 26.86 -12.15
C THR A 59 1.24 25.55 -11.68
N LEU A 60 0.18 25.10 -12.36
CA LEU A 60 -0.47 23.81 -12.07
C LEU A 60 0.50 22.62 -12.17
N ASP A 61 1.54 22.72 -12.98
CA ASP A 61 2.55 21.66 -13.11
C ASP A 61 3.43 21.52 -11.86
N ASP A 62 3.45 22.54 -10.99
CA ASP A 62 4.24 22.57 -9.75
C ASP A 62 3.45 22.09 -8.52
N VAL A 63 2.22 21.57 -8.69
CA VAL A 63 1.43 21.03 -7.57
C VAL A 63 2.20 19.91 -6.86
N PRO A 64 2.32 19.94 -5.51
CA PRO A 64 3.18 19.02 -4.75
C PRO A 64 2.56 17.63 -4.54
N LEU A 65 2.16 16.97 -5.62
CA LEU A 65 1.85 15.54 -5.64
C LEU A 65 3.12 14.75 -5.23
N ILE A 66 2.95 13.63 -4.51
CA ILE A 66 4.09 12.79 -4.10
C ILE A 66 4.90 12.35 -5.33
N SER A 67 4.18 11.92 -6.38
CA SER A 67 4.75 11.51 -7.65
C SER A 67 5.52 12.63 -8.36
N LYS A 68 5.06 13.89 -8.27
CA LYS A 68 5.76 15.04 -8.85
C LYS A 68 7.04 15.35 -8.08
N CYS A 69 7.02 15.26 -6.74
CA CYS A 69 8.21 15.42 -5.92
C CYS A 69 9.33 14.43 -6.29
N GLY A 70 8.98 13.20 -6.68
CA GLY A 70 9.92 12.15 -7.07
C GLY A 70 10.31 12.12 -8.55
N THR A 71 10.15 13.22 -9.30
CA THR A 71 10.34 13.20 -10.76
C THR A 71 11.78 13.35 -11.22
N TYR A 72 12.53 14.30 -10.65
CA TYR A 72 13.88 14.64 -11.10
C TYR A 72 14.96 14.07 -10.18
N PRO A 73 16.18 13.80 -10.67
CA PRO A 73 17.30 13.45 -9.78
C PRO A 73 17.79 14.65 -8.96
N PRO A 74 18.22 14.45 -7.69
CA PRO A 74 18.37 13.17 -6.99
C PRO A 74 17.08 12.61 -6.34
N GLU A 75 15.98 13.36 -6.36
CA GLU A 75 14.71 13.00 -5.70
C GLU A 75 14.12 11.70 -6.23
N SER A 76 14.18 11.50 -7.55
CA SER A 76 13.69 10.30 -8.23
C SER A 76 14.46 9.03 -7.87
N CYS A 77 15.76 9.14 -7.61
CA CYS A 77 16.57 8.03 -7.12
C CYS A 77 16.15 7.62 -5.71
N LEU A 78 15.89 8.59 -4.83
CA LEU A 78 15.42 8.31 -3.48
C LEU A 78 13.99 7.77 -3.50
N PHE A 79 13.11 8.34 -4.33
CA PHE A 79 11.74 7.86 -4.52
C PHE A 79 11.69 6.42 -5.02
N SER A 80 12.53 6.07 -6.00
CA SER A 80 12.69 4.69 -6.49
C SER A 80 13.20 3.75 -5.40
N LEU A 81 14.21 4.16 -4.63
CA LEU A 81 14.73 3.37 -3.51
C LEU A 81 13.63 3.07 -2.47
N ILE A 82 12.89 4.10 -2.06
CA ILE A 82 11.78 3.97 -1.09
C ILE A 82 10.68 3.07 -1.66
N GLY A 83 10.28 3.28 -2.91
CA GLY A 83 9.24 2.48 -3.58
C GLY A 83 9.63 1.01 -3.70
N ASN A 84 10.86 0.72 -4.11
CA ASN A 84 11.37 -0.65 -4.26
C ASN A 84 11.50 -1.39 -2.92
N LEU A 85 12.10 -0.74 -1.91
CA LEU A 85 12.21 -1.30 -0.58
C LEU A 85 10.82 -1.49 0.06
N GLY A 86 9.95 -0.49 -0.09
CA GLY A 86 8.58 -0.52 0.39
C GLY A 86 7.79 -1.67 -0.23
N ALA A 87 7.86 -1.87 -1.55
CA ALA A 87 7.22 -2.98 -2.24
C ALA A 87 7.67 -4.35 -1.70
N PHE A 88 8.97 -4.54 -1.50
CA PHE A 88 9.51 -5.77 -0.92
C PHE A 88 8.97 -6.01 0.50
N MET A 89 9.01 -4.98 1.35
CA MET A 89 8.54 -5.09 2.73
C MET A 89 7.04 -5.32 2.80
N VAL A 90 6.23 -4.68 1.94
CA VAL A 90 4.79 -4.92 1.82
C VAL A 90 4.52 -6.38 1.45
N ALA A 91 5.17 -6.90 0.41
CA ALA A 91 5.00 -8.30 0.01
C ALA A 91 5.35 -9.26 1.15
N LEU A 92 6.44 -8.99 1.88
CA LEU A 92 6.88 -9.80 3.02
C LEU A 92 5.87 -9.73 4.19
N ILE A 93 5.34 -8.55 4.51
CA ILE A 93 4.28 -8.40 5.54
C ILE A 93 3.04 -9.19 5.13
N CYS A 94 2.63 -9.12 3.85
CA CYS A 94 1.47 -9.86 3.37
C CYS A 94 1.67 -11.38 3.48
N LEU A 95 2.86 -11.88 3.11
CA LEU A 95 3.20 -13.29 3.20
C LEU A 95 3.21 -13.78 4.66
N LEU A 96 3.84 -13.03 5.57
CA LEU A 96 3.88 -13.37 6.99
C LEU A 96 2.48 -13.36 7.59
N ARG A 97 1.66 -12.35 7.28
CA ARG A 97 0.28 -12.29 7.79
C ARG A 97 -0.54 -13.47 7.28
N TYR A 98 -0.42 -13.79 5.99
CA TYR A 98 -1.09 -14.93 5.40
C TYR A 98 -0.72 -16.23 6.13
N GLY A 99 0.58 -16.45 6.35
CA GLY A 99 1.11 -17.59 7.12
C GLY A 99 0.57 -17.67 8.54
N GLN A 100 0.48 -16.54 9.26
CA GLN A 100 -0.04 -16.52 10.63
C GLN A 100 -1.49 -16.98 10.68
N LEU A 101 -2.30 -16.56 9.72
CA LEU A 101 -3.70 -16.98 9.65
C LEU A 101 -3.84 -18.45 9.27
N LEU A 102 -2.95 -18.99 8.43
CA LEU A 102 -2.89 -20.43 8.16
C LEU A 102 -2.50 -21.26 9.38
N GLU A 103 -1.47 -20.82 10.13
CA GLU A 103 -1.02 -21.46 11.37
C GLU A 103 -2.15 -21.52 12.40
N GLN A 104 -2.99 -20.48 12.47
CA GLN A 104 -4.19 -20.42 13.29
C GLN A 104 -5.37 -21.24 12.74
N SER A 105 -5.16 -22.08 11.72
CA SER A 105 -6.19 -22.87 11.02
C SER A 105 -7.32 -22.02 10.41
N ARG A 106 -7.07 -20.73 10.14
CA ARG A 106 -8.03 -19.79 9.52
C ARG A 106 -7.88 -19.77 8.01
N HIS A 107 -8.19 -20.90 7.39
CA HIS A 107 -8.26 -21.03 5.94
C HIS A 107 -9.52 -20.34 5.42
N SER A 108 -9.35 -19.22 4.71
CA SER A 108 -10.46 -18.54 4.05
C SER A 108 -10.04 -17.95 2.72
N TRP A 109 -10.99 -17.88 1.79
CA TRP A 109 -10.77 -17.16 0.52
C TRP A 109 -10.41 -15.70 0.76
N VAL A 110 -10.95 -15.08 1.82
CA VAL A 110 -10.62 -13.71 2.22
C VAL A 110 -9.12 -13.59 2.56
N ASN A 111 -8.53 -14.55 3.28
CA ASN A 111 -7.09 -14.55 3.59
C ASN A 111 -6.24 -14.65 2.31
N THR A 112 -6.57 -15.58 1.42
CA THR A 112 -5.85 -15.74 0.14
C THR A 112 -6.00 -14.51 -0.77
N THR A 113 -7.20 -13.95 -0.89
CA THR A 113 -7.43 -12.71 -1.65
C THR A 113 -6.69 -11.53 -1.03
N THR A 114 -6.59 -11.46 0.30
CA THR A 114 -5.79 -10.44 0.99
C THR A 114 -4.31 -10.58 0.62
N LEU A 115 -3.75 -11.79 0.58
CA LEU A 115 -2.37 -12.00 0.11
C LEU A 115 -2.18 -11.52 -1.34
N ILE A 116 -3.07 -11.95 -2.24
CA ILE A 116 -2.99 -11.61 -3.67
C ILE A 116 -3.03 -10.10 -3.86
N THR A 117 -4.00 -9.42 -3.25
CA THR A 117 -4.16 -7.96 -3.34
C THR A 117 -2.98 -7.22 -2.74
N GLY A 118 -2.40 -7.70 -1.64
CA GLY A 118 -1.16 -7.17 -1.07
C GLY A 118 0.05 -7.31 -2.01
N CYS A 119 0.21 -8.45 -2.68
CA CYS A 119 1.25 -8.65 -3.69
C CYS A 119 1.02 -7.79 -4.95
N THR A 120 -0.24 -7.62 -5.37
CA THR A 120 -0.59 -6.71 -6.48
C THR A 120 -0.29 -5.25 -6.12
N ASN A 121 -0.56 -4.83 -4.87
CA ASN A 121 -0.16 -3.52 -4.37
C ASN A 121 1.36 -3.32 -4.47
N ALA A 122 2.15 -4.29 -3.97
CA ALA A 122 3.61 -4.25 -4.08
C ALA A 122 4.09 -4.15 -5.53
N ALA A 123 3.49 -4.88 -6.47
CA ALA A 123 3.81 -4.77 -7.89
C ALA A 123 3.51 -3.37 -8.45
N GLY A 124 2.39 -2.76 -8.06
CA GLY A 124 2.06 -1.38 -8.41
C GLY A 124 3.10 -0.39 -7.87
N LEU A 125 3.55 -0.54 -6.62
CA LEU A 125 4.58 0.29 -6.00
C LEU A 125 5.92 0.21 -6.76
N LEU A 126 6.30 -0.97 -7.25
CA LEU A 126 7.49 -1.10 -8.12
C LEU A 126 7.35 -0.29 -9.41
N VAL A 127 6.16 -0.28 -10.03
CA VAL A 127 5.93 0.52 -11.23
C VAL A 127 6.01 2.02 -10.89
N VAL A 128 5.28 2.47 -9.87
CA VAL A 128 5.26 3.89 -9.45
C VAL A 128 6.65 4.40 -9.09
N GLY A 129 7.42 3.62 -8.33
CA GLY A 129 8.76 4.03 -7.88
C GLY A 129 9.79 4.15 -9.01
N ASN A 130 9.64 3.38 -10.09
CA ASN A 130 10.65 3.34 -11.17
C ASN A 130 10.25 4.11 -12.44
N PHE A 131 8.97 4.41 -12.63
CA PHE A 131 8.48 5.16 -13.79
C PHE A 131 7.91 6.50 -13.31
N GLN A 132 8.67 7.58 -13.49
CA GLN A 132 8.29 8.91 -13.02
C GLN A 132 7.16 9.51 -13.87
N VAL A 133 6.30 10.31 -13.25
CA VAL A 133 5.07 10.83 -13.86
C VAL A 133 5.33 11.70 -15.10
N ASP A 134 6.42 12.48 -15.12
CA ASP A 134 6.72 13.37 -16.26
C ASP A 134 7.55 12.69 -17.37
N HIS A 135 8.17 11.53 -17.09
CA HIS A 135 9.01 10.82 -18.06
C HIS A 135 8.34 9.56 -18.65
N ALA A 136 7.46 8.92 -17.88
CA ALA A 136 6.77 7.69 -18.25
C ALA A 136 5.32 7.68 -17.76
N LYS A 137 4.59 8.78 -18.01
CA LYS A 137 3.22 9.07 -17.53
C LYS A 137 2.23 7.89 -17.60
N SER A 138 2.19 7.19 -18.73
CA SER A 138 1.26 6.05 -18.92
C SER A 138 1.57 4.91 -17.93
N LEU A 139 2.83 4.49 -17.85
CA LEU A 139 3.25 3.44 -16.93
C LEU A 139 3.08 3.89 -15.47
N HIS A 140 3.43 5.14 -15.16
CA HIS A 140 3.23 5.70 -13.83
C HIS A 140 1.78 5.59 -13.38
N TYR A 141 0.82 6.09 -14.16
CA TYR A 141 -0.59 6.05 -13.76
C TYR A 141 -1.18 4.64 -13.74
N VAL A 142 -0.74 3.73 -14.62
CA VAL A 142 -1.10 2.31 -14.52
C VAL A 142 -0.60 1.75 -13.18
N GLY A 143 0.66 2.03 -12.82
CA GLY A 143 1.24 1.67 -11.54
C GLY A 143 0.46 2.23 -10.36
N THR A 144 0.12 3.52 -10.39
CA THR A 144 -0.63 4.21 -9.33
C THR A 144 -2.02 3.61 -9.17
N GLY A 145 -2.73 3.37 -10.27
CA GLY A 145 -4.04 2.72 -10.24
C GLY A 145 -3.97 1.33 -9.62
N VAL A 146 -2.98 0.52 -10.01
CA VAL A 146 -2.75 -0.82 -9.45
C VAL A 146 -2.41 -0.76 -7.97
N ALA A 147 -1.44 0.08 -7.57
CA ALA A 147 -1.00 0.21 -6.18
C ALA A 147 -2.15 0.66 -5.28
N PHE A 148 -2.84 1.75 -5.64
CA PHE A 148 -3.84 2.35 -4.77
C PHE A 148 -5.11 1.51 -4.70
N ALA A 149 -5.60 0.97 -5.82
CA ALA A 149 -6.79 0.13 -5.82
C ALA A 149 -6.55 -1.20 -5.08
N ALA A 150 -5.43 -1.86 -5.34
CA ALA A 150 -5.10 -3.12 -4.66
C ALA A 150 -4.77 -2.90 -3.18
N GLY A 151 -4.09 -1.80 -2.84
CA GLY A 151 -3.80 -1.40 -1.45
C GLY A 151 -5.07 -1.10 -0.66
N LEU A 152 -6.03 -0.36 -1.23
CA LEU A 152 -7.31 -0.10 -0.61
C LEU A 152 -8.11 -1.40 -0.40
N LEU A 153 -8.16 -2.26 -1.41
CA LEU A 153 -8.83 -3.56 -1.28
C LEU A 153 -8.17 -4.43 -0.20
N PHE A 154 -6.83 -4.45 -0.14
CA PHE A 154 -6.08 -5.15 0.89
C PHE A 154 -6.47 -4.70 2.29
N VAL A 155 -6.48 -3.40 2.59
CA VAL A 155 -6.80 -2.91 3.94
C VAL A 155 -8.26 -3.17 4.32
N CYS A 156 -9.19 -3.09 3.36
CA CYS A 156 -10.60 -3.42 3.58
C CYS A 156 -10.81 -4.91 3.93
N LEU A 157 -10.20 -5.82 3.17
CA LEU A 157 -10.25 -7.25 3.46
C LEU A 157 -9.57 -7.58 4.80
N HIS A 158 -8.45 -6.91 5.10
CA HIS A 158 -7.75 -7.11 6.36
C HIS A 158 -8.56 -6.61 7.56
N CYS A 159 -9.31 -5.51 7.43
CA CYS A 159 -10.26 -5.08 8.46
C CYS A 159 -11.27 -6.18 8.80
N ALA A 160 -11.84 -6.85 7.79
CA ALA A 160 -12.75 -7.96 8.02
C ALA A 160 -12.05 -9.11 8.76
N LEU A 161 -10.86 -9.54 8.31
CA LEU A 161 -10.09 -10.60 8.97
C LEU A 161 -9.71 -10.25 10.42
N SER A 162 -9.38 -8.98 10.67
CA SER A 162 -9.00 -8.45 11.98
C SER A 162 -10.20 -8.42 12.93
N TYR A 163 -11.35 -7.96 12.46
CA TYR A 163 -12.57 -7.90 13.27
C TYR A 163 -13.12 -9.30 13.61
N HIS A 164 -13.26 -10.16 12.60
CA HIS A 164 -13.72 -11.54 12.80
C HIS A 164 -12.70 -12.42 13.53
N GLY A 165 -11.44 -12.00 13.57
CA GLY A 165 -10.37 -12.67 14.30
C GLY A 165 -10.17 -12.20 15.74
N ALA A 166 -10.85 -11.15 16.16
CA ALA A 166 -10.66 -10.56 17.48
C ALA A 166 -11.23 -11.50 18.56
N THR A 167 -10.37 -11.92 19.49
CA THR A 167 -10.78 -12.78 20.62
C THR A 167 -10.59 -12.08 21.96
N ALA A 168 -9.69 -11.10 22.03
CA ALA A 168 -9.47 -10.25 23.20
C ALA A 168 -9.90 -8.79 22.96
N PRO A 169 -10.14 -8.00 24.02
CA PRO A 169 -10.46 -6.58 23.91
C PRO A 169 -9.39 -5.76 23.16
N GLN A 170 -8.10 -6.10 23.31
CA GLN A 170 -7.03 -5.43 22.57
C GLN A 170 -7.10 -5.71 21.06
N ASP A 171 -7.42 -6.95 20.67
CA ASP A 171 -7.58 -7.31 19.26
C ASP A 171 -8.74 -6.54 18.62
N LEU A 172 -9.83 -6.39 19.38
CA LEU A 172 -11.00 -5.63 18.93
C LEU A 172 -10.68 -4.13 18.81
N ALA A 173 -9.93 -3.56 19.76
CA ALA A 173 -9.46 -2.18 19.67
C ALA A 173 -8.58 -1.95 18.43
N MET A 174 -7.67 -2.88 18.13
CA MET A 174 -6.84 -2.85 16.92
C MET A 174 -7.68 -2.99 15.64
N ALA A 175 -8.72 -3.84 15.65
CA ALA A 175 -9.65 -3.97 14.53
C ALA A 175 -10.39 -2.65 14.27
N TYR A 176 -10.90 -1.97 15.31
CA TYR A 176 -11.55 -0.68 15.16
C TYR A 176 -10.60 0.41 14.66
N LEU A 177 -9.36 0.47 15.18
CA LEU A 177 -8.34 1.37 14.67
C LEU A 177 -8.14 1.18 13.16
N ARG A 178 -7.99 -0.07 12.70
CA ARG A 178 -7.82 -0.40 11.28
C ARG A 178 -9.04 -0.01 10.43
N ILE A 179 -10.25 -0.20 10.94
CA ILE A 179 -11.48 0.23 10.25
C ILE A 179 -11.49 1.75 10.08
N VAL A 180 -11.09 2.51 11.10
CA VAL A 180 -10.98 3.97 11.01
C VAL A 180 -9.96 4.39 9.94
N LEU A 181 -8.75 3.82 9.98
CA LEU A 181 -7.71 4.07 8.98
C LEU A 181 -8.21 3.72 7.56
N ALA A 182 -8.76 2.51 7.35
CA ALA A 182 -9.31 2.11 6.06
C ALA A 182 -10.44 3.03 5.56
N THR A 183 -11.25 3.60 6.47
CA THR A 183 -12.28 4.58 6.12
C THR A 183 -11.65 5.91 5.68
N ILE A 184 -10.61 6.38 6.38
CA ILE A 184 -9.85 7.58 5.99
C ILE A 184 -9.24 7.34 4.60
N ALA A 185 -8.52 6.24 4.40
CA ALA A 185 -7.92 5.86 3.12
C ALA A 185 -8.95 5.80 1.99
N PHE A 186 -10.12 5.21 2.22
CA PHE A 186 -11.20 5.16 1.23
C PHE A 186 -11.66 6.58 0.84
N VAL A 187 -11.97 7.42 1.83
CA VAL A 187 -12.47 8.78 1.59
C VAL A 187 -11.42 9.62 0.88
N THR A 188 -10.16 9.60 1.32
CA THR A 188 -9.10 10.41 0.71
C THR A 188 -8.74 9.94 -0.69
N LEU A 189 -8.76 8.63 -0.97
CA LEU A 189 -8.51 8.14 -2.34
C LEU A 189 -9.63 8.59 -3.29
N ILE A 190 -10.89 8.50 -2.86
CA ILE A 190 -12.04 8.96 -3.66
C ILE A 190 -11.96 10.48 -3.90
N LEU A 191 -11.70 11.26 -2.85
CA LEU A 191 -11.55 12.71 -2.98
C LEU A 191 -10.37 13.08 -3.88
N SER A 192 -9.22 12.40 -3.76
CA SER A 192 -8.07 12.60 -4.63
C SER A 192 -8.44 12.39 -6.09
N GLY A 193 -9.09 11.26 -6.43
CA GLY A 193 -9.53 10.98 -7.80
C GLY A 193 -10.55 11.98 -8.33
N VAL A 194 -11.55 12.35 -7.52
CA VAL A 194 -12.57 13.34 -7.91
C VAL A 194 -11.94 14.72 -8.12
N PHE A 195 -11.04 15.15 -7.24
CA PHE A 195 -10.41 16.46 -7.36
C PHE A 195 -9.41 16.51 -8.52
N PHE A 196 -8.69 15.41 -8.78
CA PHE A 196 -7.67 15.32 -9.83
C PHE A 196 -8.22 15.53 -11.24
N ILE A 197 -9.46 15.11 -11.51
CA ILE A 197 -10.07 15.26 -12.85
C ILE A 197 -10.54 16.69 -13.16
N HIS A 198 -10.52 17.61 -12.19
CA HIS A 198 -10.96 18.98 -12.38
C HIS A 198 -9.80 19.89 -12.81
N GLU A 199 -10.10 20.88 -13.64
CA GLU A 199 -9.15 21.92 -14.10
C GLU A 199 -8.84 22.98 -13.03
N SER A 200 -9.56 22.99 -11.90
CA SER A 200 -9.37 23.98 -10.83
C SER A 200 -8.08 23.73 -10.06
N SER A 201 -7.24 24.76 -9.95
CA SER A 201 -5.99 24.72 -9.19
C SER A 201 -6.18 24.37 -7.71
N GLN A 202 -7.24 24.88 -7.10
CA GLN A 202 -7.57 24.56 -5.71
C GLN A 202 -7.95 23.08 -5.54
N LEU A 203 -8.68 22.51 -6.51
CA LEU A 203 -9.04 21.10 -6.48
C LEU A 203 -7.81 20.23 -6.73
N GLN A 204 -6.98 20.54 -7.72
CA GLN A 204 -5.75 19.77 -7.95
C GLN A 204 -4.79 19.82 -6.76
N HIS A 205 -4.66 20.97 -6.09
CA HIS A 205 -3.92 21.06 -4.82
C HIS A 205 -4.58 20.18 -3.74
N GLY A 206 -5.91 20.24 -3.60
CA GLY A 206 -6.67 19.35 -2.72
C GLY A 206 -6.46 17.86 -3.04
N ALA A 207 -6.32 17.51 -4.31
CA ALA A 207 -6.04 16.14 -4.75
C ALA A 207 -4.67 15.66 -4.26
N ALA A 208 -3.66 16.54 -4.29
CA ALA A 208 -2.33 16.28 -3.75
C ALA A 208 -2.37 16.09 -2.24
N LEU A 209 -3.08 16.93 -1.49
CA LEU A 209 -3.27 16.73 -0.05
C LEU A 209 -3.92 15.39 0.26
N CYS A 210 -4.95 15.01 -0.51
CA CYS A 210 -5.62 13.73 -0.36
C CYS A 210 -4.69 12.53 -0.69
N GLU A 211 -3.83 12.66 -1.70
CA GLU A 211 -2.79 11.67 -2.01
C GLU A 211 -1.82 11.50 -0.82
N TRP A 212 -1.33 12.60 -0.26
CA TRP A 212 -0.44 12.59 0.90
C TRP A 212 -1.07 11.92 2.11
N VAL A 213 -2.31 12.29 2.45
CA VAL A 213 -3.03 11.68 3.57
C VAL A 213 -3.25 10.19 3.31
N PHE A 214 -3.67 9.80 2.10
CA PHE A 214 -3.86 8.39 1.75
C PHE A 214 -2.57 7.57 1.94
N VAL A 215 -1.44 8.03 1.39
CA VAL A 215 -0.18 7.28 1.46
C VAL A 215 0.33 7.18 2.90
N ILE A 216 0.29 8.26 3.68
CA ILE A 216 0.70 8.25 5.08
C ILE A 216 -0.22 7.33 5.90
N ASP A 217 -1.53 7.39 5.70
CA ASP A 217 -2.52 6.56 6.39
C ASP A 217 -2.31 5.06 6.10
N ILE A 218 -2.08 4.70 4.84
CA ILE A 218 -1.76 3.32 4.45
C ILE A 218 -0.44 2.85 5.10
N LEU A 219 0.58 3.70 5.17
CA LEU A 219 1.83 3.35 5.86
C LEU A 219 1.58 3.14 7.37
N ILE A 220 0.79 4.00 8.02
CA ILE A 220 0.38 3.81 9.43
C ILE A 220 -0.40 2.51 9.59
N PHE A 221 -1.32 2.18 8.68
CA PHE A 221 -2.05 0.92 8.66
C PHE A 221 -1.08 -0.26 8.63
N TYR A 222 -0.07 -0.23 7.73
CA TYR A 222 0.97 -1.26 7.72
C TYR A 222 1.73 -1.31 9.05
N GLY A 223 2.04 -0.17 9.67
CA GLY A 223 2.65 -0.10 11.01
C GLY A 223 1.87 -0.86 12.09
N THR A 224 0.54 -0.94 11.98
CA THR A 224 -0.30 -1.66 12.96
C THR A 224 -0.01 -3.17 13.03
N PHE A 225 0.55 -3.78 11.97
CA PHE A 225 0.92 -5.20 11.97
C PHE A 225 2.00 -5.55 12.99
N SER A 226 2.74 -4.54 13.50
CA SER A 226 3.68 -4.73 14.60
C SER A 226 3.03 -5.37 15.83
N TYR A 227 1.72 -5.15 16.04
CA TYR A 227 0.94 -5.76 17.11
C TYR A 227 0.92 -7.30 17.00
N GLU A 228 0.58 -7.86 15.84
CA GLU A 228 0.55 -9.32 15.67
C GLU A 228 1.92 -9.92 15.33
N PHE A 229 2.86 -9.13 14.81
CA PHE A 229 4.13 -9.66 14.32
C PHE A 229 5.06 -10.10 15.45
N GLY A 230 4.77 -9.70 16.70
CA GLY A 230 5.43 -10.23 17.89
C GLY A 230 5.22 -11.74 18.10
N ALA A 231 4.19 -12.32 17.49
CA ALA A 231 3.87 -13.74 17.56
C ALA A 231 4.38 -14.56 16.35
N VAL A 232 4.98 -13.94 15.33
CA VAL A 232 5.49 -14.65 14.14
C VAL A 232 6.61 -15.61 14.53
N SER A 233 6.45 -16.88 14.19
CA SER A 233 7.38 -17.97 14.51
C SER A 233 7.99 -18.60 13.24
N SER A 234 8.88 -19.58 13.40
CA SER A 234 9.34 -20.41 12.27
C SER A 234 8.19 -21.22 11.66
N GLU A 235 7.18 -21.59 12.45
CA GLU A 235 6.00 -22.32 11.99
C GLU A 235 5.14 -21.46 11.05
N THR A 236 5.03 -20.15 11.33
CA THR A 236 4.40 -19.18 10.44
C THR A 236 5.02 -19.20 9.04
N LEU A 237 6.37 -19.24 8.98
CA LEU A 237 7.10 -19.25 7.71
C LEU A 237 6.90 -20.56 6.96
N VAL A 238 6.90 -21.69 7.69
CA VAL A 238 6.60 -23.01 7.11
C VAL A 238 5.17 -23.04 6.57
N ALA A 239 4.18 -22.55 7.33
CA ALA A 239 2.78 -22.48 6.90
C ALA A 239 2.58 -21.63 5.64
N ALA A 240 3.29 -20.50 5.53
CA ALA A 240 3.22 -19.62 4.36
C ALA A 240 3.84 -20.24 3.09
N LEU A 241 4.89 -21.06 3.24
CA LEU A 241 5.67 -21.60 2.12
C LEU A 241 5.27 -23.04 1.74
N GLN A 242 4.55 -23.74 2.59
CA GLN A 242 4.07 -25.09 2.27
C GLN A 242 3.03 -25.03 1.14
N PRO A 243 3.18 -25.87 0.10
CA PRO A 243 2.13 -26.06 -0.89
C PRO A 243 0.86 -26.49 -0.17
N ALA A 244 -0.28 -25.89 -0.52
CA ALA A 244 -1.57 -26.36 -0.03
C ALA A 244 -1.63 -27.88 -0.27
N PRO A 245 -1.97 -28.71 0.75
CA PRO A 245 -2.08 -30.14 0.55
C PRO A 245 -3.03 -30.36 -0.62
N GLY A 246 -2.47 -30.81 -1.75
CA GLY A 246 -3.25 -31.07 -2.95
C GLY A 246 -4.43 -31.95 -2.57
N ARG A 247 -5.59 -31.73 -3.18
CA ARG A 247 -6.73 -32.65 -3.06
C ARG A 247 -6.23 -34.07 -3.33
N ALA A 248 -5.89 -34.79 -2.28
CA ALA A 248 -5.51 -36.17 -2.36
C ALA A 248 -6.83 -36.92 -2.51
N CYS A 249 -7.33 -36.97 -3.74
CA CYS A 249 -8.31 -37.98 -4.11
C CYS A 249 -7.62 -39.32 -3.89
N LYS A 250 -7.86 -39.94 -2.72
CA LYS A 250 -7.49 -41.33 -2.50
C LYS A 250 -8.23 -42.14 -3.55
N SER A 251 -7.48 -42.74 -4.48
CA SER A 251 -7.99 -43.82 -5.31
C SER A 251 -8.37 -44.96 -4.38
N SER A 252 -9.66 -45.28 -4.30
CA SER A 252 -10.11 -46.52 -3.68
C SER A 252 -9.60 -47.67 -4.53
N GLY A 253 -8.55 -48.33 -4.05
CA GLY A 253 -8.05 -49.56 -4.65
C GLY A 253 -9.11 -50.66 -4.64
N ASN A 254 -9.21 -51.35 -5.79
CA ASN A 254 -9.89 -52.62 -6.02
C ASN A 254 -11.40 -52.71 -5.77
N SER A 255 -12.20 -52.42 -6.79
CA SER A 255 -13.15 -53.39 -7.37
C SER A 255 -13.95 -52.74 -8.50
N SER A 256 -14.10 -53.46 -9.60
CA SER A 256 -14.85 -53.10 -10.79
C SER A 256 -16.30 -52.75 -10.46
N THR A 257 -16.66 -51.46 -10.50
CA THR A 257 -17.94 -50.86 -10.99
C THR A 257 -18.12 -49.43 -10.47
N SER A 258 -18.37 -48.48 -11.39
CA SER A 258 -18.83 -47.09 -11.16
C SER A 258 -17.99 -46.19 -10.22
N THR A 259 -17.12 -45.35 -10.77
CA THR A 259 -16.44 -44.27 -10.03
C THR A 259 -17.23 -42.96 -10.12
N HIS A 260 -18.21 -42.78 -9.23
CA HIS A 260 -18.60 -41.43 -8.79
C HIS A 260 -17.53 -40.94 -7.82
N LEU A 261 -16.68 -40.02 -8.26
CA LEU A 261 -15.78 -39.26 -7.39
C LEU A 261 -16.63 -38.35 -6.51
N ASN A 262 -16.97 -38.80 -5.30
CA ASN A 262 -17.57 -37.94 -4.29
C ASN A 262 -16.49 -37.04 -3.67
N CYS A 263 -16.22 -35.91 -4.32
CA CYS A 263 -15.58 -34.78 -3.66
C CYS A 263 -16.60 -34.17 -2.70
N ALA A 264 -16.57 -34.55 -1.42
CA ALA A 264 -17.31 -33.82 -0.40
C ALA A 264 -16.73 -32.39 -0.35
N PRO A 265 -17.55 -31.34 -0.49
CA PRO A 265 -17.10 -30.01 -0.14
C PRO A 265 -16.98 -29.98 1.39
N GLU A 266 -15.77 -29.85 1.91
CA GLU A 266 -15.63 -29.29 3.25
C GLU A 266 -16.39 -27.97 3.26
N SER A 267 -17.27 -27.81 4.25
CA SER A 267 -18.00 -26.57 4.49
C SER A 267 -17.00 -25.44 4.64
N ILE A 268 -16.76 -24.71 3.55
CA ILE A 268 -15.98 -23.47 3.54
C ILE A 268 -16.74 -22.53 4.46
N ALA A 269 -16.17 -22.26 5.64
CA ALA A 269 -16.65 -21.18 6.48
C ALA A 269 -16.63 -19.90 5.63
N MET A 270 -17.82 -19.38 5.35
CA MET A 270 -17.95 -18.00 4.90
C MET A 270 -17.60 -17.14 6.11
N ILE A 271 -16.35 -16.63 6.08
CA ILE A 271 -15.73 -15.69 7.02
C ILE A 271 -14.94 -16.36 8.16
#